data_AF-A0A2V2F2H5-F1
#
_entry.id   AF-A0A2V2F2H5-F1
#
_cell.length_a   1.000
_cell.length_b   1.000
_cell.length_c   1.000
_cell.angle_alpha   90.00
_cell.angle_beta   90.00
_cell.angle_gamma   90.00
#
_symmetry.space_group_name_H-M   'P 1'
#
loop_
_entity.id
_entity.type
_entity.pdbx_description
1 polymer ?
#
loop_
_entity_poly.entity_id
_entity_poly.type
_entity_poly.pdbx_seq_one_letter_code
_entity_poly.pdbx_strand_id
1 'polypeptide(L)' 'MIFLEKAAAQQIMKRLQEHNSPYFFEHLSYDYGSHLFVPMHLVSAKFFKGDRSKNKKASYNARMDSLNKTLEFVTKR' A
#
# COMPACT_ATOMS: atom_id res chain seq x y z
N MET A 1 -3.05 -1.93 15.31
CA MET A 1 -4.02 -1.64 14.24
C MET A 1 -3.37 -1.91 12.89
N ILE A 2 -3.17 -3.19 12.55
CA ILE A 2 -2.61 -3.67 11.26
C ILE A 2 -3.51 -4.82 10.72
N PHE A 3 -4.16 -5.56 11.62
CA PHE A 3 -5.03 -6.69 11.27
C PHE A 3 -6.31 -6.31 10.52
N LEU A 4 -6.90 -5.13 10.77
CA LEU A 4 -8.18 -4.73 10.17
C LEU A 4 -8.04 -4.37 8.68
N GLU A 5 -6.97 -3.66 8.29
CA GLU A 5 -6.74 -3.29 6.89
C GLU A 5 -6.47 -4.52 6.02
N LYS A 6 -5.70 -5.49 6.54
CA LYS A 6 -5.44 -6.76 5.84
C LYS A 6 -6.72 -7.58 5.61
N ALA A 7 -7.57 -7.69 6.63
CA ALA A 7 -8.85 -8.39 6.52
C ALA A 7 -9.80 -7.70 5.52
N ALA A 8 -9.85 -6.37 5.55
CA ALA A 8 -10.65 -5.60 4.59
C ALA A 8 -10.17 -5.79 3.15
N ALA A 9 -8.87 -5.72 2.91
CA ALA A 9 -8.30 -5.94 1.58
C ALA A 9 -8.57 -7.37 1.06
N GLN A 10 -8.48 -8.38 1.93
CA GLN A 10 -8.84 -9.75 1.58
C GLN A 10 -10.32 -9.90 1.19
N GLN A 11 -11.24 -9.22 1.88
CA GLN A 11 -12.65 -9.21 1.52
C GLN A 11 -12.91 -8.54 0.17
N ILE A 12 -12.22 -7.43 -0.12
CA ILE A 12 -12.30 -6.76 -1.42
C ILE A 12 -11.82 -7.70 -2.54
N MET A 13 -10.65 -8.31 -2.37
CA MET A 13 -10.09 -9.26 -3.34
C MET A 13 -11.03 -10.43 -3.59
N LYS A 14 -11.61 -10.99 -2.53
CA LYS A 14 -12.60 -12.07 -2.63
C LYS A 14 -13.81 -11.63 -3.45
N ARG A 15 -14.39 -10.45 -3.17
CA ARG A 15 -15.53 -9.94 -3.93
C ARG A 15 -15.20 -9.70 -5.40
N LEU A 16 -14.04 -9.13 -5.71
CA LEU A 16 -13.63 -8.89 -7.10
C LEU A 16 -13.51 -10.20 -7.90
N GLN A 17 -13.02 -11.27 -7.25
CA GLN A 17 -12.95 -12.60 -7.84
C GLN A 17 -14.33 -13.24 -7.99
N GLU A 18 -15.17 -13.22 -6.95
CA GLU A 18 -16.53 -13.80 -6.97
C GLU A 18 -17.41 -13.19 -8.06
N HIS A 19 -17.23 -11.90 -8.36
CA HIS A 19 -17.99 -11.18 -9.38
C HIS A 19 -17.30 -11.12 -10.75
N ASN A 20 -16.19 -11.85 -10.96
CA ASN A 20 -15.42 -11.87 -12.20
C ASN A 20 -15.17 -10.44 -12.75
N SER A 21 -14.63 -9.56 -11.90
CA SER A 21 -14.37 -8.17 -12.28
C SER A 21 -13.66 -8.09 -13.64
N PRO A 22 -14.18 -7.28 -14.59
CA PRO A 22 -13.59 -7.18 -15.94
C PRO A 22 -12.31 -6.34 -15.96
N TYR A 23 -12.02 -5.64 -14.86
CA TYR A 23 -10.83 -4.81 -14.71
C TYR A 23 -9.68 -5.61 -14.10
N PHE A 24 -8.45 -5.34 -14.55
CA PHE A 24 -7.25 -5.84 -13.89
C PHE A 24 -7.14 -5.26 -12.47
N PHE A 25 -6.79 -6.08 -11.49
CA PHE A 25 -6.59 -5.67 -10.11
C PHE A 25 -5.42 -6.44 -9.48
N GLU A 26 -4.68 -5.77 -8.61
CA GLU A 26 -3.54 -6.32 -7.87
C GLU A 26 -3.59 -5.82 -6.43
N HIS A 27 -3.22 -6.67 -5.47
CA HIS A 27 -3.16 -6.30 -4.05
C HIS A 27 -1.70 -6.28 -3.59
N LEU A 28 -1.20 -5.09 -3.28
CA LEU A 28 0.13 -4.86 -2.72
C LEU A 28 0.02 -4.76 -1.19
N SER A 29 0.94 -5.42 -0.47
CA SER A 29 0.97 -5.43 0.99
C SER A 29 2.37 -5.10 1.49
N TYR A 30 2.48 -4.13 2.39
CA TYR A 30 3.76 -3.65 2.92
C TYR A 30 3.78 -3.68 4.45
N ASP A 31 4.81 -4.30 5.03
CA ASP A 31 4.96 -4.41 6.49
C ASP A 31 5.25 -3.06 7.19
N TYR A 32 5.82 -2.11 6.45
CA TYR A 32 6.25 -0.79 6.94
C TYR A 32 5.42 0.36 6.36
N GLY A 33 4.24 0.04 5.82
CA GLY A 33 3.27 1.03 5.37
C GLY A 33 2.65 1.82 6.52
N SER A 34 2.20 3.03 6.20
CA SER A 34 1.38 3.86 7.08
C SER A 34 0.13 4.29 6.34
N HIS A 35 -0.87 4.80 7.06
CA HIS A 35 -2.09 5.28 6.42
C HIS A 35 -1.82 6.43 5.42
N LEU A 36 -0.79 7.24 5.68
CA LEU A 36 -0.27 8.22 4.73
C LEU A 36 0.82 7.59 3.86
N PHE A 37 0.40 6.77 2.89
CA PHE A 37 1.30 6.06 2.00
C PHE A 37 1.56 6.82 0.69
N VAL A 38 2.29 7.94 0.79
CA VAL A 38 2.58 8.82 -0.36
C VAL A 38 4.09 8.90 -0.65
N PRO A 39 4.53 8.99 -1.92
CA PRO A 39 5.95 9.02 -2.30
C PRO A 39 6.56 10.43 -2.10
N MET A 40 6.25 11.08 -0.98
CA MET A 40 6.74 12.40 -0.61
C MET A 40 6.88 12.51 0.91
N HIS A 41 7.76 13.40 1.37
CA HIS A 41 7.96 13.59 2.80
C HIS A 41 6.89 14.52 3.38
N LEU A 42 6.05 14.00 4.26
CA LEU A 42 5.06 14.78 5.00
C LEU A 42 5.50 14.94 6.45
N VAL A 43 5.45 16.16 6.99
CA VAL A 43 5.75 16.41 8.42
C VAL A 43 4.78 15.65 9.33
N SER A 44 3.53 15.44 8.89
CA SER A 44 2.53 14.62 9.59
C SER A 44 2.81 13.12 9.55
N ALA A 45 3.61 12.63 8.59
CA ALA A 45 3.92 11.20 8.49
C ALA A 45 4.69 10.69 9.72
N LYS A 46 5.43 11.55 10.42
CA LYS A 46 6.16 11.20 11.66
C LYS A 46 5.29 10.60 12.77
N PHE A 47 3.98 10.84 12.73
CA PHE A 47 3.04 10.27 13.70
C PHE A 47 2.73 8.80 13.45
N PHE A 48 3.05 8.25 12.28
CA PHE A 48 2.78 6.86 11.94
C PHE A 48 3.95 5.93 12.26
N LYS A 49 3.63 4.68 12.64
CA LYS A 49 4.61 3.69 13.08
C LYS A 49 5.68 3.37 12.01
N GLY A 50 5.32 3.41 10.73
CA GLY A 50 6.23 3.18 9.60
C GLY A 50 7.31 4.26 9.49
N ASP A 51 6.97 5.52 9.78
CA ASP A 51 7.87 6.66 9.59
C ASP A 51 8.59 7.09 10.88
N ARG A 52 8.59 6.24 11.91
CA ARG A 52 9.30 6.49 13.19
C ARG A 52 10.63 5.76 13.27
N SER A 53 11.66 6.50 13.74
CA SER A 53 12.98 5.99 14.11
C SER A 53 13.56 4.99 13.10
N LYS A 54 13.80 3.74 13.51
CA LYS A 54 14.44 2.69 12.72
C LYS A 54 13.66 2.23 11.48
N ASN A 55 12.36 2.52 11.42
CA ASN A 55 11.51 2.08 10.31
C ASN A 55 11.52 3.05 9.12
N LYS A 56 12.02 4.28 9.29
CA LYS A 56 11.97 5.34 8.26
C LYS A 56 12.47 4.89 6.89
N LYS A 57 13.62 4.21 6.86
CA LYS A 57 14.20 3.75 5.60
C LYS A 57 13.34 2.66 4.94
N ALA A 58 12.87 1.69 5.72
CA ALA A 58 12.00 0.63 5.23
C ALA A 58 10.67 1.19 4.71
N SER A 59 10.08 2.15 5.44
CA SER A 59 8.84 2.81 5.03
C SER A 59 9.02 3.68 3.78
N TYR A 60 10.13 4.42 3.67
CA TYR A 60 10.47 5.14 2.44
C TYR A 60 10.60 4.19 1.24
N ASN A 61 11.34 3.09 1.39
CA ASN A 61 11.52 2.11 0.32
C ASN A 61 10.18 1.50 -0.10
N ALA A 62 9.30 1.18 0.85
CA ALA A 62 7.97 0.67 0.56
C ALA A 62 7.12 1.68 -0.25
N ARG A 63 7.21 2.97 0.08
CA ARG A 63 6.50 4.04 -0.65
C ARG A 63 7.04 4.21 -2.07
N MET A 64 8.35 4.14 -2.26
CA MET A 64 8.97 4.20 -3.58
C MET A 64 8.65 2.97 -4.43
N ASP A 65 8.67 1.78 -3.84
CA ASP A 65 8.26 0.55 -4.52
C ASP A 65 6.79 0.60 -4.94
N SER A 66 5.90 1.06 -4.07
CA SER A 66 4.49 1.23 -4.39
C SER A 66 4.26 2.24 -5.51
N LEU A 67 5.04 3.32 -5.58
CA LEU A 67 5.02 4.24 -6.71
C LEU A 67 5.40 3.52 -8.01
N ASN A 68 6.51 2.78 -8.01
CA ASN A 68 6.96 2.03 -9.19
C ASN A 68 5.91 1.01 -9.63
N LYS A 69 5.33 0.24 -8.71
CA LYS A 69 4.27 -0.73 -9.00
C LYS A 69 3.02 -0.08 -9.56
N THR A 70 2.65 1.09 -9.04
CA THR A 70 1.52 1.87 -9.57
C THR A 70 1.80 2.34 -10.99
N LEU A 71 3.02 2.84 -11.26
CA LEU A 71 3.45 3.23 -12.60
C LEU A 71 3.43 2.05 -13.56
N GLU A 72 4.00 0.91 -13.17
CA GLU A 72 3.94 -0.35 -13.94
C GLU A 72 2.51 -0.80 -14.23
N PHE A 73 1.60 -0.66 -13.26
CA PHE A 73 0.21 -1.05 -13.40
C PHE A 73 -0.54 -0.17 -14.42
N VAL A 74 -0.30 1.15 -14.40
CA VAL A 74 -0.98 2.07 -15.32
C VAL A 74 -0.39 2.06 -16.73
N THR A 75 0.90 1.71 -16.89
CA THR A 75 1.54 1.60 -18.21
C THR A 75 1.25 0.29 -18.93
N LYS A 76 0.76 -0.74 -18.23
CA LYS A 76 0.28 -2.00 -18.85
C LYS A 76 -1.02 -1.85 -19.64
N ARG A 77 -1.59 -0.65 -19.68
CA ARG A 77 -2.81 -0.31 -20.44
C ARG A 77 -2.50 0.00 -21.89
#